data_AF-A0A1Y5H8J7-F1
#
_entry.id   AF-A0A1Y5H8J7-F1
#
_cell.length_a   1.000
_cell.length_b   1.000
_cell.length_c   1.000
_cell.angle_alpha   90.00
_cell.angle_beta   90.00
_cell.angle_gamma   90.00
#
_symmetry.space_group_name_H-M   'P 1'
#
loop_
_entity.id
_entity.type
_entity.pdbx_description
1 polymer ?
#
loop_
_entity_poly.entity_id
_entity_poly.type
_entity_poly.pdbx_seq_one_letter_code
_entity_poly.pdbx_strand_id
1 'polypeptide(L)'
;MSEKGEAKQLFFKNPMFWGVGATLLILLLAIVMGVSETCAPGSAGNEGCTTKWSLFLASPPNEIGDALAGFAGALAFVWIIVTVAMQSIELREQREVLTLQKEEMEMQREATEDMARSMAAQAKIFENEQKERNEIQAAREFEAHLINVQKWLVERQEEDELVHWLFDFGVYFNYGVENGALISRPSFTKYDELQEVDEFYSQLYECLKARVFEKDNDNKYEGGLETDLLLEVRNLLAELQQYESRLSRAQQLRVDTIRLSSTIEVVDKILLEPSQILTCVAVREEVK
;
A
#
# COMPACT_ATOMS: atom_id res chain seq x y z
N MET A 1 -24.06 36.91 32.27
CA MET A 1 -24.74 38.18 32.64
C MET A 1 -24.26 39.30 31.71
N SER A 2 -24.60 39.24 30.41
CA SER A 2 -24.34 40.32 29.42
C SER A 2 -25.20 40.18 28.15
N GLU A 3 -26.41 39.62 28.24
CA GLU A 3 -27.26 39.38 27.07
C GLU A 3 -28.05 40.63 26.63
N LYS A 4 -28.29 41.58 27.55
CA LYS A 4 -29.06 42.80 27.25
C LYS A 4 -28.26 43.88 26.49
N GLY A 5 -26.94 43.72 26.36
CA GLY A 5 -26.05 44.66 25.67
C GLY A 5 -26.00 44.46 24.15
N GLU A 6 -26.07 43.21 23.68
CA GLU A 6 -25.90 42.89 22.26
C GLU A 6 -27.12 43.25 21.42
N ALA A 7 -28.33 43.09 21.95
CA ALA A 7 -29.57 43.38 21.22
C ALA A 7 -29.68 44.86 20.79
N LYS A 8 -29.17 45.80 21.60
CA LYS A 8 -29.16 47.23 21.24
C LYS A 8 -28.09 47.56 20.19
N GLN A 9 -26.96 46.86 20.17
CA GLN A 9 -25.93 47.08 19.16
C GLN A 9 -26.34 46.54 17.78
N LEU A 10 -27.09 45.44 17.73
CA LEU A 10 -27.63 44.88 16.49
C LEU A 10 -28.62 45.84 15.80
N PHE A 11 -29.45 46.55 16.58
CA PHE A 11 -30.45 47.46 16.02
C PHE A 11 -29.84 48.67 15.31
N PHE A 12 -28.73 49.23 15.83
CA PHE A 12 -28.05 50.37 15.21
C PHE A 12 -27.16 50.02 14.00
N LYS A 13 -26.91 48.73 13.74
CA LYS A 13 -26.04 48.26 12.66
C LYS A 13 -26.77 47.93 11.36
N ASN A 14 -28.10 47.82 11.38
CA ASN A 14 -28.86 47.48 10.17
C ASN A 14 -29.05 48.74 9.30
N PRO A 15 -28.46 48.81 8.09
CA PRO A 15 -28.56 49.97 7.21
C PRO A 15 -30.00 50.25 6.77
N MET A 16 -30.88 49.23 6.80
CA MET A 16 -32.31 49.39 6.55
C MET A 16 -33.00 50.34 7.53
N PHE A 17 -32.69 50.30 8.83
CA PHE A 17 -33.31 51.22 9.79
C PHE A 17 -32.88 52.67 9.55
N TRP A 18 -31.61 52.88 9.15
CA TRP A 18 -31.13 54.19 8.74
C TRP A 18 -31.82 54.69 7.46
N GLY A 19 -32.03 53.80 6.48
CA GLY A 19 -32.81 54.10 5.28
C GLY A 19 -34.24 54.54 5.59
N VAL A 20 -34.98 53.74 6.37
CA VAL A 20 -36.35 54.09 6.77
C VAL A 20 -36.37 55.39 7.58
N GLY A 21 -35.45 55.56 8.53
CA GLY A 21 -35.33 56.80 9.32
C GLY A 21 -35.06 58.04 8.45
N ALA A 22 -34.16 57.94 7.49
CA ALA A 22 -33.83 59.02 6.56
C ALA A 22 -34.99 59.35 5.61
N THR A 23 -35.70 58.34 5.10
CA THR A 23 -36.90 58.57 4.26
C THR A 23 -38.02 59.25 5.04
N LEU A 24 -38.28 58.84 6.29
CA LEU A 24 -39.24 59.49 7.17
C LEU A 24 -38.83 60.94 7.48
N LEU A 25 -37.54 61.20 7.70
CA LEU A 25 -37.02 62.56 7.91
C LEU A 25 -37.26 63.43 6.67
N ILE A 26 -36.96 62.92 5.47
CA ILE A 26 -37.17 63.63 4.19
C ILE A 26 -38.66 63.92 3.98
N LEU A 27 -39.54 62.95 4.25
CA LEU A 27 -41.00 63.13 4.17
C LEU A 27 -41.48 64.18 5.17
N LEU A 28 -41.00 64.13 6.41
CA LEU A 28 -41.33 65.12 7.43
C LEU A 28 -40.88 66.52 7.02
N LEU A 29 -39.65 66.66 6.49
CA LEU A 29 -39.16 67.93 5.97
C LEU A 29 -40.01 68.45 4.81
N ALA A 30 -40.43 67.58 3.88
CA ALA A 30 -41.32 67.97 2.79
C ALA A 30 -42.68 68.46 3.30
N ILE A 31 -43.26 67.79 4.30
CA ILE A 31 -44.53 68.20 4.94
C ILE A 31 -44.36 69.56 5.63
N VAL A 32 -43.31 69.72 6.45
CA VAL A 32 -43.01 70.96 7.17
C VAL A 32 -42.81 72.12 6.19
N MET A 33 -42.05 71.90 5.11
CA MET A 33 -41.86 72.90 4.07
C MET A 33 -43.18 73.23 3.35
N GLY A 34 -44.02 72.25 3.04
CA GLY A 34 -45.28 72.49 2.35
C GLY A 34 -46.31 73.26 3.20
N VAL A 35 -46.31 73.08 4.52
CA VAL A 35 -47.21 73.79 5.45
C VAL A 35 -46.73 75.22 5.74
N SER A 36 -45.46 75.54 5.50
CA SER A 36 -44.96 76.92 5.69
C SER A 36 -45.71 77.93 4.80
N GLU A 37 -46.14 79.03 5.40
CA GLU A 37 -46.82 80.12 4.71
C GLU A 37 -45.80 81.01 3.98
N THR A 38 -46.16 81.47 2.80
CA THR A 38 -45.41 82.51 2.06
C THR A 38 -46.32 83.69 1.83
N CYS A 39 -45.93 84.84 2.35
CA CYS A 39 -46.62 86.10 2.11
C CYS A 39 -45.86 86.85 1.02
N ALA A 40 -46.52 87.12 -0.10
CA ALA A 40 -45.98 87.93 -1.18
C ALA A 40 -46.72 89.27 -1.22
N PRO A 41 -46.03 90.40 -1.44
CA PRO A 41 -46.68 91.70 -1.52
C PRO A 41 -47.59 91.75 -2.77
N GLY A 42 -48.90 91.88 -2.56
CA GLY A 42 -49.86 92.05 -3.65
C GLY A 42 -49.76 93.43 -4.31
N SER A 43 -50.04 93.53 -5.61
CA SER A 43 -49.96 94.78 -6.38
C SER A 43 -50.94 95.89 -5.94
N ALA A 44 -51.83 95.61 -4.99
CA ALA A 44 -52.80 96.55 -4.43
C ALA A 44 -52.54 96.89 -2.94
N GLY A 45 -51.39 96.51 -2.37
CA GLY A 45 -51.06 96.77 -0.97
C GLY A 45 -51.75 95.85 0.06
N ASN A 46 -52.54 94.87 -0.40
CA ASN A 46 -53.07 93.80 0.45
C ASN A 46 -52.08 92.63 0.47
N GLU A 47 -51.56 92.30 1.65
CA GLU A 47 -50.71 91.12 1.87
C GLU A 47 -51.60 89.88 2.01
N GLY A 48 -51.64 89.06 0.97
CA GLY A 48 -52.25 87.73 1.03
C GLY A 48 -51.18 86.70 1.38
N CYS A 49 -51.36 85.99 2.50
CA CYS A 49 -50.55 84.82 2.81
C CYS A 49 -51.26 83.57 2.28
N THR A 50 -50.55 82.76 1.50
CA THR A 50 -51.04 81.47 1.00
C THR A 50 -50.08 80.37 1.40
N THR A 51 -50.59 79.16 1.62
CA THR A 51 -49.74 78.00 1.92
C THR A 51 -49.00 77.57 0.65
N LYS A 52 -47.75 77.10 0.78
CA LYS A 52 -46.97 76.62 -0.37
C LYS A 52 -47.64 75.46 -1.11
N TRP A 53 -48.47 74.67 -0.42
CA TRP A 53 -49.31 73.64 -1.06
C TRP A 53 -50.33 74.21 -2.04
N SER A 54 -51.02 75.31 -1.67
CA SER A 54 -51.99 75.94 -2.57
C SER A 54 -51.31 76.52 -3.81
N LEU A 55 -50.11 77.09 -3.63
CA LEU A 55 -49.28 77.57 -4.73
C LEU A 55 -48.80 76.42 -5.63
N PHE A 56 -48.31 75.32 -5.03
CA PHE A 56 -47.87 74.14 -5.75
C PHE A 56 -48.99 73.50 -6.59
N LEU A 57 -50.22 73.42 -6.08
CA LEU A 57 -51.36 72.90 -6.83
C LEU A 57 -51.82 73.85 -7.95
N ALA A 58 -51.55 75.15 -7.82
CA ALA A 58 -51.84 76.15 -8.84
C ALA A 58 -50.70 76.33 -9.86
N SER A 59 -49.50 75.79 -9.58
CA SER A 59 -48.33 75.92 -10.45
C SER A 59 -48.52 75.19 -11.79
N PRO A 60 -47.89 75.68 -12.87
CA PRO A 60 -47.82 74.97 -14.13
C PRO A 60 -47.25 73.55 -13.96
N PRO A 61 -47.69 72.57 -14.76
CA PRO A 61 -47.23 71.18 -14.65
C PRO A 61 -45.70 70.98 -14.66
N ASN A 62 -44.95 71.85 -15.32
CA ASN A 62 -43.48 71.77 -15.37
C ASN A 62 -42.83 72.00 -14.00
N GLU A 63 -43.29 73.01 -13.25
CA GLU A 63 -42.75 73.34 -11.92
C GLU A 63 -43.07 72.25 -10.89
N ILE A 64 -44.26 71.66 -11.00
CA ILE A 64 -44.67 70.48 -10.20
C ILE A 64 -43.72 69.31 -10.48
N GLY A 65 -43.39 69.09 -11.76
CA GLY A 65 -42.43 68.08 -12.19
C GLY A 65 -41.04 68.28 -11.60
N ASP A 66 -40.51 69.50 -11.65
CA ASP A 66 -39.17 69.83 -11.13
C ASP A 66 -39.06 69.59 -9.62
N ALA A 67 -40.08 69.98 -8.85
CA ALA A 67 -40.10 69.76 -7.41
C ALA A 67 -40.23 68.27 -7.04
N LEU A 68 -41.09 67.53 -7.74
CA LEU A 68 -41.22 66.08 -7.54
C LEU A 68 -39.95 65.33 -7.95
N ALA A 69 -39.29 65.75 -9.03
CA ALA A 69 -38.03 65.16 -9.48
C ALA A 69 -36.92 65.37 -8.46
N GLY A 70 -36.81 66.56 -7.86
CA GLY A 70 -35.86 66.84 -6.78
C GLY A 70 -36.10 65.95 -5.55
N PHE A 71 -37.36 65.80 -5.14
CA PHE A 71 -37.74 64.95 -4.00
C PHE A 71 -37.47 63.46 -4.26
N ALA A 72 -37.88 62.97 -5.44
CA ALA A 72 -37.63 61.60 -5.87
C ALA A 72 -36.13 61.30 -5.98
N GLY A 73 -35.34 62.27 -6.48
CA GLY A 73 -33.88 62.16 -6.55
C GLY A 73 -33.22 62.01 -5.17
N ALA A 74 -33.63 62.82 -4.19
CA ALA A 74 -33.13 62.71 -2.82
C ALA A 74 -33.47 61.35 -2.17
N LEU A 75 -34.70 60.87 -2.36
CA LEU A 75 -35.11 59.54 -1.88
C LEU A 75 -34.32 58.42 -2.55
N ALA A 76 -34.17 58.47 -3.88
CA ALA A 76 -33.38 57.49 -4.62
C ALA A 76 -31.93 57.45 -4.13
N PHE A 77 -31.32 58.60 -3.87
CA PHE A 77 -29.95 58.68 -3.37
C PHE A 77 -29.77 58.04 -1.98
N VAL A 78 -30.71 58.26 -1.05
CA VAL A 78 -30.69 57.58 0.27
C VAL A 78 -30.72 56.08 0.10
N TRP A 79 -31.60 55.57 -0.76
CA TRP A 79 -31.69 54.13 -1.00
C TRP A 79 -30.44 53.56 -1.67
N ILE A 80 -29.79 54.29 -2.58
CA ILE A 80 -28.50 53.88 -3.16
C ILE A 80 -27.46 53.68 -2.04
N ILE A 81 -27.32 54.63 -1.11
CA ILE A 81 -26.38 54.50 0.01
C ILE A 81 -26.70 53.27 0.87
N VAL A 82 -27.98 53.05 1.18
CA VAL A 82 -28.44 51.89 1.97
C VAL A 82 -28.08 50.58 1.28
N THR A 83 -28.31 50.49 -0.04
CA THR A 83 -27.99 49.28 -0.81
C THR A 83 -26.49 49.00 -0.86
N VAL A 84 -25.64 50.03 -1.04
CA VAL A 84 -24.17 49.87 -1.00
C VAL A 84 -23.70 49.47 0.40
N ALA A 85 -24.28 50.05 1.45
CA ALA A 85 -23.96 49.66 2.82
C ALA A 85 -24.35 48.20 3.09
N MET A 86 -25.52 47.75 2.63
CA MET A 86 -25.96 46.36 2.75
C MET A 86 -25.02 45.39 2.01
N GLN A 87 -24.67 45.70 0.76
CA GLN A 87 -23.72 44.90 -0.03
C GLN A 87 -22.34 44.80 0.64
N SER A 88 -21.88 45.86 1.31
CA SER A 88 -20.59 45.83 2.01
C SER A 88 -20.57 44.85 3.20
N ILE A 89 -21.71 44.66 3.87
CA ILE A 89 -21.84 43.74 5.00
C ILE A 89 -21.85 42.29 4.47
N GLU A 90 -22.63 42.03 3.43
CA GLU A 90 -22.68 40.70 2.78
C GLU A 90 -21.30 40.24 2.30
N LEU A 91 -20.52 41.15 1.69
CA LEU A 91 -19.15 40.83 1.24
C LEU A 91 -18.20 40.53 2.40
N ARG A 92 -18.39 41.15 3.57
CA ARG A 92 -17.55 40.85 4.74
C ARG A 92 -17.87 39.48 5.30
N GLU A 93 -19.15 39.14 5.43
CA GLU A 93 -19.59 37.82 5.91
C GLU A 93 -19.15 36.72 4.93
N GLN A 94 -19.24 36.95 3.62
CA GLN A 94 -18.72 36.01 2.62
C GLN A 94 -17.20 35.79 2.76
N ARG A 95 -16.42 36.83 3.07
CA ARG A 95 -14.97 36.68 3.28
C ARG A 95 -14.64 35.82 4.50
N GLU A 96 -15.39 36.00 5.58
CA GLU A 96 -15.23 35.22 6.81
C GLU A 96 -15.54 33.73 6.57
N VAL A 97 -16.62 33.43 5.86
CA VAL A 97 -16.96 32.06 5.45
C VAL A 97 -15.87 31.46 4.57
N LEU A 98 -15.34 32.22 3.61
CA LEU A 98 -14.24 31.76 2.75
C LEU A 98 -12.95 31.49 3.52
N THR A 99 -12.65 32.27 4.58
CA THR A 99 -11.48 31.99 5.42
C THR A 99 -11.64 30.71 6.22
N LEU A 100 -12.82 30.47 6.79
CA LEU A 100 -13.11 29.23 7.51
C LEU A 100 -13.07 28.01 6.58
N GLN A 101 -13.63 28.12 5.38
CA GLN A 101 -13.58 27.04 4.38
C GLN A 101 -12.14 26.70 3.96
N LYS A 102 -11.25 27.69 3.86
CA LYS A 102 -9.83 27.43 3.56
C LYS A 102 -9.16 26.65 4.68
N GLU A 103 -9.40 27.03 5.93
CA GLU A 103 -8.86 26.34 7.09
C GLU A 103 -9.36 24.88 7.16
N GLU A 104 -10.64 24.65 6.89
CA GLU A 104 -11.21 23.30 6.80
C GLU A 104 -10.59 22.46 5.67
N MET A 105 -10.37 23.06 4.50
CA MET A 105 -9.70 22.38 3.38
C MET A 105 -8.24 22.05 3.68
N GLU A 106 -7.53 22.92 4.40
CA GLU A 106 -6.15 22.66 4.84
C GLU A 106 -6.10 21.48 5.82
N MET A 107 -7.00 21.44 6.81
CA MET A 107 -7.11 20.31 7.74
C MET A 107 -7.49 19.00 7.04
N GLN A 108 -8.42 19.04 6.06
CA GLN A 108 -8.76 17.86 5.27
C GLN A 108 -7.58 17.34 4.45
N ARG A 109 -6.76 18.25 3.91
CA ARG A 109 -5.57 17.88 3.15
C ARG A 109 -4.55 17.17 4.05
N GLU A 110 -4.28 17.71 5.24
CA GLU A 110 -3.38 17.09 6.21
C GLU A 110 -3.85 15.68 6.61
N ALA A 111 -5.14 15.52 6.94
CA ALA A 111 -5.72 14.22 7.26
C ALA A 111 -5.61 13.23 6.09
N THR A 112 -5.77 13.69 4.84
CA THR A 112 -5.63 12.85 3.64
C THR A 112 -4.17 12.44 3.41
N GLU A 113 -3.22 13.36 3.62
CA GLU A 113 -1.79 13.05 3.51
C GLU A 113 -1.35 12.02 4.56
N ASP A 114 -1.83 12.13 5.80
CA ASP A 114 -1.56 11.15 6.85
C ASP A 114 -2.22 9.79 6.58
N MET A 115 -3.44 9.79 6.06
CA MET A 115 -4.09 8.56 5.59
C MET A 115 -3.25 7.88 4.51
N ALA A 116 -2.77 8.64 3.51
CA ALA A 116 -1.92 8.11 2.44
C ALA A 116 -0.60 7.53 2.97
N ARG A 117 0.05 8.21 3.95
CA ARG A 117 1.25 7.69 4.61
C ARG A 117 0.97 6.38 5.35
N SER A 118 -0.16 6.28 6.05
CA SER A 118 -0.56 5.07 6.76
C SER A 118 -0.82 3.90 5.81
N MET A 119 -1.46 4.15 4.66
CA MET A 119 -1.69 3.14 3.63
C MET A 119 -0.38 2.68 2.97
N ALA A 120 0.55 3.60 2.71
CA ALA A 120 1.87 3.25 2.18
C ALA A 120 2.67 2.38 3.17
N ALA A 121 2.60 2.68 4.47
CA ALA A 121 3.23 1.87 5.50
C ALA A 121 2.61 0.46 5.58
N GLN A 122 1.28 0.36 5.53
CA GLN A 122 0.59 -0.94 5.50
C GLN A 122 0.91 -1.75 4.26
N ALA A 123 0.97 -1.12 3.08
CA ALA A 123 1.33 -1.80 1.83
C ALA A 123 2.72 -2.44 1.91
N LYS A 124 3.69 -1.75 2.53
CA LYS A 124 5.03 -2.30 2.76
C LYS A 124 5.04 -3.50 3.70
N ILE A 125 4.19 -3.50 4.74
CA ILE A 125 4.03 -4.65 5.64
C ILE A 125 3.47 -5.84 4.86
N PHE A 126 2.43 -5.62 4.07
CA PHE A 126 1.84 -6.68 3.23
C PHE A 126 2.82 -7.24 2.21
N GLU A 127 3.63 -6.39 1.56
CA GLU A 127 4.67 -6.84 0.63
C GLU A 127 5.69 -7.75 1.32
N ASN A 128 6.15 -7.36 2.51
CA ASN A 128 7.07 -8.17 3.31
C ASN A 128 6.44 -9.50 3.75
N GLU A 129 5.20 -9.48 4.23
CA GLU A 129 4.49 -10.70 4.64
C GLU A 129 4.24 -11.65 3.45
N GLN A 130 3.91 -11.10 2.28
CA GLN A 130 3.73 -11.89 1.07
C GLN A 130 5.05 -12.53 0.62
N LYS A 131 6.16 -11.78 0.71
CA LYS A 131 7.49 -12.32 0.43
C LYS A 131 7.85 -13.45 1.40
N GLU A 132 7.62 -13.27 2.70
CA GLU A 132 7.86 -14.30 3.71
C GLU A 132 7.00 -15.55 3.47
N ARG A 133 5.73 -15.38 3.14
CA ARG A 133 4.84 -16.51 2.78
C ARG A 133 5.33 -17.25 1.55
N ASN A 134 5.79 -16.53 0.52
CA ASN A 134 6.35 -17.13 -0.68
C ASN A 134 7.64 -17.90 -0.39
N GLU A 135 8.52 -17.36 0.46
CA GLU A 135 9.75 -18.04 0.90
C GLU A 135 9.44 -19.30 1.71
N ILE A 136 8.50 -19.24 2.67
CA ILE A 136 8.06 -20.40 3.46
C ILE A 136 7.41 -21.46 2.56
N GLN A 137 6.60 -21.04 1.59
CA GLN A 137 5.97 -21.97 0.66
C GLN A 137 7.02 -22.64 -0.25
N ALA A 138 7.94 -21.87 -0.83
CA ALA A 138 9.03 -22.41 -1.64
C ALA A 138 9.89 -23.39 -0.85
N ALA A 139 10.13 -23.11 0.44
CA ALA A 139 10.84 -24.01 1.33
C ALA A 139 10.13 -25.34 1.57
N ARG A 140 8.81 -25.30 1.79
CA ARG A 140 7.99 -26.51 1.97
C ARG A 140 7.92 -27.32 0.68
N GLU A 141 7.77 -26.65 -0.46
CA GLU A 141 7.79 -27.29 -1.77
C GLU A 141 9.14 -27.97 -2.01
N PHE A 142 10.25 -27.27 -1.75
CA PHE A 142 11.60 -27.80 -1.86
C PHE A 142 11.84 -29.01 -0.94
N GLU A 143 11.47 -28.90 0.34
CA GLU A 143 11.59 -30.00 1.31
C GLU A 143 10.78 -31.22 0.88
N ALA A 144 9.53 -31.03 0.43
CA ALA A 144 8.70 -32.11 -0.05
C ALA A 144 9.33 -32.80 -1.28
N HIS A 145 9.96 -32.05 -2.19
CA HIS A 145 10.66 -32.64 -3.32
C HIS A 145 11.91 -33.40 -2.90
N LEU A 146 12.70 -32.88 -1.94
CA LEU A 146 13.87 -33.59 -1.42
C LEU A 146 13.47 -34.95 -0.82
N ILE A 147 12.39 -34.97 -0.03
CA ILE A 147 11.84 -36.19 0.56
C ILE A 147 11.31 -37.14 -0.52
N ASN A 148 10.63 -36.62 -1.55
CA ASN A 148 10.11 -37.45 -2.64
C ASN A 148 11.24 -38.11 -3.44
N VAL A 149 12.31 -37.38 -3.74
CA VAL A 149 13.49 -37.92 -4.44
C VAL A 149 14.22 -38.95 -3.58
N GLN A 150 14.40 -38.68 -2.28
CA GLN A 150 14.95 -39.66 -1.34
C GLN A 150 14.10 -40.94 -1.30
N LYS A 151 12.79 -40.78 -1.16
CA LYS A 151 11.85 -41.90 -1.13
C LYS A 151 11.89 -42.71 -2.43
N TRP A 152 11.90 -42.03 -3.59
CA TRP A 152 12.02 -42.69 -4.89
C TRP A 152 13.31 -43.50 -5.01
N LEU A 153 14.45 -42.95 -4.56
CA LEU A 153 15.74 -43.66 -4.52
C LEU A 153 15.68 -44.90 -3.61
N VAL A 154 15.04 -44.80 -2.44
CA VAL A 154 14.90 -45.93 -1.51
C VAL A 154 13.94 -47.00 -2.04
N GLU A 155 12.80 -46.63 -2.62
CA GLU A 155 11.85 -47.60 -3.19
C GLU A 155 12.48 -48.37 -4.37
N ARG A 156 13.31 -47.71 -5.19
CA ARG A 156 14.05 -48.35 -6.28
C ARG A 156 15.15 -49.31 -5.78
N GLN A 157 15.60 -49.15 -4.53
CA GLN A 157 16.57 -50.03 -3.88
C GLN A 157 16.10 -51.47 -3.77
N GLU A 158 14.81 -51.68 -3.52
CA GLU A 158 14.25 -53.02 -3.34
C GLU A 158 14.08 -53.79 -4.65
N GLU A 159 14.03 -53.07 -5.78
CA GLU A 159 13.78 -53.66 -7.10
C GLU A 159 15.06 -53.90 -7.91
N ASP A 160 16.13 -53.13 -7.65
CA ASP A 160 17.30 -53.07 -8.52
C ASP A 160 18.62 -53.32 -7.75
N GLU A 161 19.39 -54.33 -8.16
CA GLU A 161 20.73 -54.64 -7.60
C GLU A 161 21.66 -53.40 -7.66
N LEU A 162 21.44 -52.54 -8.65
CA LEU A 162 22.20 -51.31 -8.87
C LEU A 162 21.97 -50.24 -7.80
N VAL A 163 20.77 -50.18 -7.23
CA VAL A 163 20.47 -49.20 -6.19
C VAL A 163 20.97 -49.72 -4.84
N HIS A 164 20.97 -51.03 -4.63
CA HIS A 164 21.64 -51.67 -3.49
C HIS A 164 23.10 -51.21 -3.33
N TRP A 165 23.81 -50.99 -4.45
CA TRP A 165 25.17 -50.46 -4.48
C TRP A 165 25.29 -49.00 -4.00
N LEU A 166 24.33 -48.13 -4.34
CA LEU A 166 24.31 -46.73 -3.90
C LEU A 166 24.22 -46.61 -2.36
N PHE A 167 23.58 -47.60 -1.72
CA PHE A 167 23.37 -47.62 -0.27
C PHE A 167 24.41 -48.45 0.50
N ASP A 168 25.13 -49.36 -0.16
CA ASP A 168 26.19 -50.18 0.46
C ASP A 168 27.41 -49.34 0.92
N PHE A 169 27.59 -48.13 0.39
CA PHE A 169 28.69 -47.21 0.75
C PHE A 169 28.36 -46.24 1.90
N GLY A 170 27.09 -46.05 2.26
CA GLY A 170 26.64 -44.99 3.17
C GLY A 170 25.90 -45.46 4.42
N VAL A 171 25.34 -46.66 4.43
CA VAL A 171 24.64 -47.17 5.62
C VAL A 171 25.66 -47.77 6.56
N TYR A 172 25.79 -47.20 7.75
CA TYR A 172 26.49 -47.86 8.86
C TYR A 172 25.91 -49.27 9.03
N PHE A 173 26.61 -50.29 8.55
CA PHE A 173 26.42 -51.64 9.05
C PHE A 173 26.78 -51.59 10.52
N ASN A 174 25.76 -51.53 11.36
CA ASN A 174 25.94 -51.79 12.78
C ASN A 174 26.33 -53.27 12.85
N TYR A 175 27.64 -53.55 12.89
CA TYR A 175 28.17 -54.91 12.94
C TYR A 175 27.82 -55.51 14.30
N GLY A 176 26.63 -56.10 14.37
CA GLY A 176 26.24 -56.96 15.48
C GLY A 176 26.99 -58.29 15.39
N VAL A 177 27.71 -58.67 16.43
CA VAL A 177 28.28 -60.02 16.54
C VAL A 177 27.19 -60.93 17.10
N GLU A 178 26.44 -61.61 16.23
CA GLU A 178 25.50 -62.65 16.63
C GLU A 178 26.22 -64.00 16.56
N ASN A 179 26.38 -64.68 17.71
CA ASN A 179 27.01 -66.01 17.82
C ASN A 179 28.45 -66.13 17.27
N GLY A 180 29.27 -65.08 17.38
CA GLY A 180 30.69 -65.12 16.99
C GLY A 180 30.95 -65.12 15.48
N ALA A 181 29.90 -65.03 14.66
CA ALA A 181 30.02 -64.70 13.25
C ALA A 181 29.77 -63.20 13.06
N LEU A 182 30.62 -62.55 12.28
CA LEU A 182 30.32 -61.23 11.71
C LEU A 182 29.18 -61.43 10.71
N ILE A 183 27.96 -61.11 11.13
CA ILE A 183 26.81 -61.11 10.24
C ILE A 183 26.57 -59.65 9.85
N SER A 184 26.88 -59.29 8.61
CA SER A 184 26.38 -58.07 7.99
C SER A 184 24.89 -58.27 7.69
N ARG A 185 24.05 -58.09 8.72
CA ARG A 185 22.65 -57.80 8.46
C ARG A 185 22.56 -56.31 8.18
N PRO A 186 22.02 -55.89 7.02
CA PRO A 186 21.55 -54.54 6.88
C PRO A 186 20.51 -54.34 8.00
N SER A 187 20.91 -53.66 9.07
CA SER A 187 20.02 -53.31 10.16
C SER A 187 19.20 -52.11 9.70
N PHE A 188 18.30 -52.34 8.75
CA PHE A 188 17.16 -51.47 8.53
C PHE A 188 16.13 -51.79 9.63
N THR A 189 16.50 -51.61 10.90
CA THR A 189 15.47 -51.31 11.90
C THR A 189 14.74 -50.12 11.32
N LYS A 190 13.45 -50.31 10.98
CA LYS A 190 12.50 -49.32 10.47
C LYS A 190 13.14 -47.94 10.40
N TYR A 191 13.27 -47.40 9.18
CA TYR A 191 13.40 -45.97 8.94
C TYR A 191 12.23 -45.22 9.62
N ASP A 192 12.23 -45.22 10.95
CA ASP A 192 11.38 -44.44 11.83
C ASP A 192 12.06 -43.08 11.80
N GLU A 193 11.41 -42.17 11.09
CA GLU A 193 11.79 -40.76 10.95
C GLU A 193 13.08 -40.58 10.13
N LEU A 194 12.89 -40.45 8.80
CA LEU A 194 13.78 -39.75 7.86
C LEU A 194 15.14 -39.36 8.47
N GLN A 195 16.19 -40.13 8.18
CA GLN A 195 17.57 -39.65 8.32
C GLN A 195 17.61 -38.19 7.83
N GLU A 196 18.24 -37.28 8.58
CA GLU A 196 18.22 -35.85 8.24
C GLU A 196 18.52 -35.71 6.75
N VAL A 197 17.55 -35.19 5.99
CA VAL A 197 17.55 -35.18 4.52
C VAL A 197 18.90 -34.67 3.99
N ASP A 198 19.49 -33.71 4.68
CA ASP A 198 20.78 -33.10 4.34
C ASP A 198 21.96 -34.07 4.41
N GLU A 199 21.96 -34.99 5.39
CA GLU A 199 22.96 -36.04 5.51
C GLU A 199 22.85 -37.03 4.35
N PHE A 200 21.62 -37.42 3.98
CA PHE A 200 21.38 -38.30 2.83
C PHE A 200 21.98 -37.73 1.54
N TYR A 201 21.69 -36.47 1.20
CA TYR A 201 22.24 -35.85 -0.01
C TYR A 201 23.76 -35.65 0.06
N SER A 202 24.32 -35.37 1.25
CA SER A 202 25.76 -35.26 1.44
C SER A 202 26.46 -36.60 1.21
N GLN A 203 25.89 -37.70 1.72
CA GLN A 203 26.40 -39.05 1.49
C GLN A 203 26.27 -39.46 0.02
N LEU A 204 25.13 -39.14 -0.62
CA LEU A 204 24.91 -39.36 -2.05
C LEU A 204 26.00 -38.69 -2.89
N TYR A 205 26.33 -37.43 -2.59
CA TYR A 205 27.39 -36.70 -3.26
C TYR A 205 28.76 -37.38 -3.10
N GLU A 206 29.18 -37.71 -1.89
CA GLU A 206 30.50 -38.32 -1.66
C GLU A 206 30.59 -39.71 -2.31
N CYS A 207 29.50 -40.49 -2.33
CA CYS A 207 29.44 -41.78 -3.04
C CYS A 207 29.62 -41.61 -4.55
N LEU A 208 28.86 -40.69 -5.17
CA LEU A 208 28.98 -40.42 -6.61
C LEU A 208 30.36 -39.87 -6.98
N LYS A 209 30.94 -39.02 -6.12
CA LYS A 209 32.27 -38.46 -6.32
C LYS A 209 33.36 -39.53 -6.24
N ALA A 210 33.34 -40.39 -5.22
CA ALA A 210 34.32 -41.47 -5.07
C ALA A 210 34.41 -42.33 -6.35
N ARG A 211 33.25 -42.58 -6.98
CA ARG A 211 33.15 -43.33 -8.23
C ARG A 211 33.87 -42.69 -9.43
N VAL A 212 33.86 -41.36 -9.54
CA VAL A 212 34.50 -40.65 -10.65
C VAL A 212 36.02 -40.67 -10.56
N PHE A 213 36.59 -40.78 -9.35
CA PHE A 213 38.02 -40.54 -9.14
C PHE A 213 38.85 -41.79 -8.81
N GLU A 214 38.24 -42.91 -8.42
CA GLU A 214 38.98 -44.14 -8.13
C GLU A 214 39.25 -44.96 -9.39
N LYS A 215 40.43 -44.74 -9.97
CA LYS A 215 40.93 -45.48 -11.13
C LYS A 215 41.58 -46.79 -10.65
N ASP A 216 40.77 -47.79 -10.34
CA ASP A 216 41.32 -49.05 -9.82
C ASP A 216 41.86 -49.95 -10.95
N ASN A 217 43.02 -50.55 -10.69
CA ASN A 217 43.83 -51.29 -11.68
C ASN A 217 43.59 -52.81 -11.64
N ASP A 218 42.81 -53.34 -10.69
CA ASP A 218 42.59 -54.78 -10.54
C ASP A 218 41.11 -55.15 -10.29
N ASN A 219 40.57 -55.96 -11.21
CA ASN A 219 39.41 -56.86 -11.08
C ASN A 219 37.94 -56.35 -11.11
N LYS A 220 37.28 -56.67 -12.24
CA LYS A 220 36.31 -57.79 -12.38
C LYS A 220 34.91 -57.76 -11.72
N TYR A 221 34.24 -56.61 -11.62
CA TYR A 221 32.76 -56.65 -11.66
C TYR A 221 32.23 -56.04 -12.96
N GLU A 222 31.37 -56.79 -13.65
CA GLU A 222 30.69 -56.40 -14.91
C GLU A 222 29.34 -55.71 -14.69
N GLY A 223 29.09 -55.18 -13.48
CA GLY A 223 27.88 -54.42 -13.17
C GLY A 223 27.98 -52.99 -13.69
N GLY A 224 27.60 -52.76 -14.95
CA GLY A 224 27.48 -51.41 -15.52
C GLY A 224 26.31 -50.68 -14.88
N LEU A 225 26.53 -49.43 -14.47
CA LEU A 225 25.45 -48.58 -13.97
C LEU A 225 24.49 -48.27 -15.12
N GLU A 226 23.20 -48.58 -14.96
CA GLU A 226 22.21 -48.33 -16.00
C GLU A 226 22.11 -46.82 -16.26
N THR A 227 22.42 -46.43 -17.50
CA THR A 227 22.49 -45.00 -17.88
C THR A 227 21.14 -44.30 -17.71
N ASP A 228 20.04 -45.06 -17.85
CA ASP A 228 18.67 -44.56 -17.70
C ASP A 228 18.39 -44.11 -16.25
N LEU A 229 18.88 -44.87 -15.25
CA LEU A 229 18.73 -44.51 -13.83
C LEU A 229 19.49 -43.22 -13.50
N LEU A 230 20.73 -43.07 -13.99
CA LEU A 230 21.50 -41.83 -13.79
C LEU A 230 20.82 -40.62 -14.44
N LEU A 231 20.24 -40.81 -15.62
CA LEU A 231 19.52 -39.75 -16.31
C LEU A 231 18.28 -39.32 -15.53
N GLU A 232 17.56 -40.27 -14.92
CA GLU A 232 16.40 -39.99 -14.08
C GLU A 232 16.80 -39.25 -12.79
N VAL A 233 17.84 -39.71 -12.09
CA VAL A 233 18.42 -39.01 -10.92
C VAL A 233 18.84 -37.59 -11.29
N ARG A 234 19.53 -37.43 -12.42
CA ARG A 234 19.96 -36.13 -12.92
C ARG A 234 18.78 -35.20 -13.15
N ASN A 235 17.70 -35.69 -13.75
CA ASN A 235 16.51 -34.90 -14.02
C ASN A 235 15.81 -34.48 -12.72
N LEU A 236 15.67 -35.39 -11.76
CA LEU A 236 15.10 -35.08 -10.44
C LEU A 236 15.93 -34.03 -9.68
N LEU A 237 17.26 -34.15 -9.69
CA LEU A 237 18.15 -33.17 -9.07
C LEU A 237 18.10 -31.81 -9.81
N ALA A 238 17.96 -31.81 -11.13
CA ALA A 238 17.82 -30.59 -11.92
C ALA A 238 16.48 -29.88 -11.66
N GLU A 239 15.39 -30.62 -11.40
CA GLU A 239 14.12 -30.04 -10.95
C GLU A 239 14.27 -29.33 -9.60
N LEU A 240 14.99 -29.94 -8.65
CA LEU A 240 15.30 -29.33 -7.35
C LEU A 240 16.07 -28.01 -7.50
N GLN A 241 16.98 -27.92 -8.47
CA GLN A 241 17.75 -26.70 -8.75
C GLN A 241 16.87 -25.50 -9.15
N GLN A 242 15.69 -25.73 -9.75
CA GLN A 242 14.78 -24.65 -10.13
C GLN A 242 14.24 -23.87 -8.91
N TYR A 243 14.19 -24.51 -7.74
CA TYR A 243 13.73 -23.89 -6.50
C TYR A 243 14.76 -22.95 -5.88
N GLU A 244 16.06 -23.08 -6.19
CA GLU A 244 17.16 -22.31 -5.57
C GLU A 244 16.95 -20.79 -5.65
N SER A 245 16.45 -20.32 -6.80
CA SER A 245 16.16 -18.89 -7.04
C SER A 245 15.00 -18.33 -6.19
N ARG A 246 14.11 -19.21 -5.70
CA ARG A 246 12.92 -18.86 -4.90
C ARG A 246 13.15 -19.03 -3.40
N LEU A 247 14.24 -19.66 -3.00
CA LEU A 247 14.57 -19.92 -1.60
C LEU A 247 15.13 -18.67 -0.91
N SER A 248 14.88 -18.58 0.40
CA SER A 248 15.52 -17.58 1.25
C SER A 248 17.04 -17.80 1.31
N ARG A 249 17.80 -16.77 1.71
CA ARG A 249 19.27 -16.85 1.82
C ARG A 249 19.73 -17.98 2.77
N ALA A 250 19.01 -18.22 3.86
CA ALA A 250 19.35 -19.30 4.80
C ALA A 250 19.15 -20.68 4.16
N GLN A 251 18.12 -20.83 3.31
CA GLN A 251 17.86 -22.07 2.59
C GLN A 251 18.83 -22.26 1.42
N GLN A 252 19.24 -21.20 0.73
CA GLN A 252 20.32 -21.28 -0.27
C GLN A 252 21.61 -21.83 0.35
N LEU A 253 21.98 -21.39 1.56
CA LEU A 253 23.12 -21.96 2.29
C LEU A 253 22.94 -23.45 2.60
N ARG A 254 21.70 -23.90 2.86
CA ARG A 254 21.40 -25.32 3.03
C ARG A 254 21.55 -26.09 1.71
N VAL A 255 21.07 -25.53 0.59
CA VAL A 255 21.29 -26.10 -0.77
C VAL A 255 22.79 -26.24 -1.07
N ASP A 256 23.59 -25.23 -0.73
CA ASP A 256 25.04 -25.27 -0.87
C ASP A 256 25.66 -26.36 0.03
N THR A 257 25.13 -26.53 1.24
CA THR A 257 25.59 -27.52 2.21
C THR A 257 25.35 -28.95 1.71
N ILE A 258 24.18 -29.23 1.13
CA ILE A 258 23.87 -30.54 0.52
C ILE A 258 24.55 -30.74 -0.85
N ARG A 259 25.29 -29.72 -1.33
CA ARG A 259 26.09 -29.76 -2.56
C ARG A 259 25.30 -30.14 -3.82
N LEU A 260 24.02 -29.76 -3.90
CA LEU A 260 23.12 -30.16 -4.98
C LEU A 260 23.72 -29.91 -6.38
N SER A 261 24.22 -28.71 -6.62
CA SER A 261 24.85 -28.32 -7.90
C SER A 261 26.08 -29.16 -8.23
N SER A 262 26.92 -29.46 -7.24
CA SER A 262 28.09 -30.32 -7.41
C SER A 262 27.69 -31.77 -7.69
N THR A 263 26.62 -32.26 -7.07
CA THR A 263 26.07 -33.61 -7.33
C THR A 263 25.61 -33.73 -8.77
N ILE A 264 24.87 -32.74 -9.30
CA ILE A 264 24.46 -32.72 -10.71
C ILE A 264 25.67 -32.74 -11.64
N GLU A 265 26.70 -31.93 -11.36
CA GLU A 265 27.93 -31.90 -12.16
C GLU A 265 28.65 -33.26 -12.18
N VAL A 266 28.69 -33.95 -11.05
CA VAL A 266 29.29 -35.29 -10.95
C VAL A 266 28.47 -36.30 -11.78
N VAL A 267 27.14 -36.27 -11.69
CA VAL A 267 26.28 -37.15 -12.48
C VAL A 267 26.43 -36.87 -13.98
N ASP A 268 26.44 -35.60 -14.39
CA ASP A 268 26.66 -35.20 -15.78
C ASP A 268 28.02 -35.71 -16.30
N LYS A 269 29.09 -35.68 -15.48
CA LYS A 269 30.39 -36.27 -15.85
C LYS A 269 30.34 -37.78 -16.05
N ILE A 270 29.64 -38.51 -15.17
CA ILE A 270 29.47 -39.96 -15.28
C ILE A 270 28.71 -40.31 -16.57
N LEU A 271 27.66 -39.55 -16.90
CA LEU A 271 26.87 -39.72 -18.11
C LEU A 271 27.67 -39.46 -19.40
N LEU A 272 28.64 -38.55 -19.38
CA LEU A 272 29.47 -38.22 -20.54
C LEU A 272 30.59 -39.24 -20.81
N GLU A 273 31.08 -39.94 -19.79
CA GLU A 273 32.18 -40.90 -19.90
C GLU A 273 31.80 -42.31 -19.41
N PRO A 274 30.77 -42.97 -20.00
CA PRO A 274 30.24 -44.23 -19.48
C PRO A 274 31.27 -45.38 -19.50
N SER A 275 32.31 -45.29 -20.33
CA SER A 275 33.41 -46.27 -20.37
C SER A 275 34.35 -46.23 -19.16
N GLN A 276 34.27 -45.20 -18.31
CA GLN A 276 35.12 -45.05 -17.12
C GLN A 276 34.42 -45.47 -15.81
N ILE A 277 33.23 -46.07 -15.87
CA ILE A 277 32.48 -46.51 -14.69
C ILE A 277 33.17 -47.75 -14.08
N LEU A 278 34.24 -47.51 -13.29
CA LEU A 278 35.06 -48.52 -12.63
C LEU A 278 34.55 -48.84 -11.23
N THR A 279 34.51 -50.13 -10.91
CA THR A 279 34.12 -50.76 -9.64
C THR A 279 34.76 -50.15 -8.39
N CYS A 280 33.96 -49.86 -7.37
CA CYS A 280 34.40 -49.28 -6.10
C CYS A 280 34.98 -50.39 -5.21
N VAL A 281 36.17 -50.16 -4.67
CA VAL A 281 36.75 -50.99 -3.61
C VAL A 281 36.98 -50.07 -2.42
N ALA A 282 36.29 -50.33 -1.31
CA ALA A 282 36.40 -49.48 -0.12
C ALA A 282 37.85 -49.44 0.41
N VAL A 283 38.49 -48.25 0.34
CA VAL A 283 39.74 -47.98 1.06
C VAL A 283 39.42 -47.71 2.52
N ARG A 284 39.63 -48.75 3.34
CA ARG A 284 39.62 -48.67 4.79
C ARG A 284 40.84 -47.87 5.26
N GLU A 285 40.66 -46.62 5.69
CA GLU A 285 41.61 -46.04 6.65
C GLU A 285 41.39 -46.75 7.99
N GLU A 286 42.21 -47.77 8.27
CA GLU A 286 42.35 -48.26 9.63
C GLU A 286 42.96 -47.14 10.48
N VAL A 287 42.08 -46.34 11.10
CA VAL A 287 42.45 -45.52 12.25
C VAL A 287 42.81 -46.49 13.37
N LYS A 288 44.12 -46.68 13.56
CA LYS A 288 44.69 -47.32 14.75
C LYS A 288 44.62 -46.40 15.96
#